data_AF-X1R0E0-F1
#
_entry.id   AF-X1R0E0-F1
#
_cell.length_a   1.000
_cell.length_b   1.000
_cell.length_c   1.000
_cell.angle_alpha   90.00
_cell.angle_beta   90.00
_cell.angle_gamma   90.00
#
_symmetry.space_group_name_H-M   'P 1'
#
loop_
_entity.id
_entity.type
_entity.pdbx_description
1 polymer ?
#
loop_
_entity_poly.entity_id
_entity_poly.type
_entity_poly.pdbx_seq_one_letter_code
_entity_poly.pdbx_strand_id
1 'polypeptide(L)'
;IRLEKLYDSFVPLGSLCVKENLIYVPVYKKEVLVYNLSGKLVNRTVLPDVAFGLDVDQNRYYLAASSPFRIEIRRLDGTFVGDSEEKLIDQNGEDAVVRIGSSEDSLQIGDLILSGEEGEAISHTLIFYEDTNSNQFLDRFDKLIYAGHDGVMVSTVEEKLGSRYFILKRIDRQTVKIN
;
A
#
# COMPACT_ATOMS: atom_id res chain seq x y z
N ILE A 1 15.04 5.22 -30.23
CA ILE A 1 15.71 6.15 -29.28
C ILE A 1 16.81 5.35 -28.58
N ARG A 2 18.06 5.84 -28.56
CA ARG A 2 19.15 5.17 -27.82
C ARG A 2 19.17 5.72 -26.39
N LEU A 3 18.97 4.86 -25.40
CA LEU A 3 19.00 5.26 -23.99
C LEU A 3 20.44 5.25 -23.48
N GLU A 4 20.87 6.39 -22.93
CA GLU A 4 22.23 6.60 -22.45
C GLU A 4 22.60 5.53 -21.40
N LYS A 5 23.72 4.83 -21.65
CA LYS A 5 24.38 3.88 -20.73
C LYS A 5 23.49 2.75 -20.20
N LEU A 6 22.31 2.53 -20.79
CA LEU A 6 21.35 1.57 -20.25
C LEU A 6 21.95 0.17 -20.13
N TYR A 7 22.50 -0.36 -21.23
CA TYR A 7 23.11 -1.70 -21.25
C TYR A 7 24.57 -1.71 -20.78
N ASP A 8 25.21 -0.56 -20.67
CA ASP A 8 26.60 -0.46 -20.18
C ASP A 8 26.66 -0.55 -18.66
N SER A 9 25.62 -0.06 -17.98
CA SER A 9 25.60 0.12 -16.52
C SER A 9 24.47 -0.63 -15.81
N PHE A 10 23.49 -1.14 -16.56
CA PHE A 10 22.28 -1.76 -16.03
C PHE A 10 21.84 -2.97 -16.85
N VAL A 11 20.98 -3.79 -16.23
CA VAL A 11 20.28 -4.89 -16.87
C VAL A 11 18.78 -4.56 -16.82
N PRO A 12 18.19 -4.09 -17.93
CA PRO A 12 16.75 -3.84 -18.02
C PRO A 12 15.96 -5.11 -17.77
N LEU A 13 14.81 -4.95 -17.13
CA LEU A 13 13.86 -6.02 -16.88
C LEU A 13 12.50 -5.64 -17.43
N GLY A 14 11.70 -6.64 -17.77
CA GLY A 14 10.33 -6.42 -18.18
C GLY A 14 10.14 -5.54 -19.41
N SER A 15 8.91 -5.07 -19.56
CA SER A 15 8.56 -4.03 -20.54
C SER A 15 8.98 -2.66 -20.04
N LEU A 16 9.55 -1.85 -20.95
CA LEU A 16 9.65 -0.41 -20.73
C LEU A 16 8.27 0.25 -20.89
N CYS A 17 8.01 1.28 -20.09
CA CYS A 17 6.78 2.07 -20.19
C CYS A 17 7.11 3.45 -20.78
N VAL A 18 6.23 3.98 -21.64
CA VAL A 18 6.33 5.34 -22.17
C VAL A 18 5.08 6.12 -21.76
N LYS A 19 5.27 7.17 -20.96
CA LYS A 19 4.17 8.00 -20.46
C LYS A 19 4.63 9.45 -20.37
N GLU A 20 3.80 10.39 -20.83
CA GLU A 20 4.06 11.84 -20.74
C GLU A 20 5.46 12.27 -21.23
N ASN A 21 5.91 11.73 -22.37
CA ASN A 21 7.25 12.00 -22.96
C ASN A 21 8.44 11.52 -22.10
N LEU A 22 8.21 10.63 -21.15
CA LEU A 22 9.22 9.95 -20.38
C LEU A 22 9.20 8.45 -20.68
N ILE A 23 10.37 7.83 -20.62
CA ILE A 23 10.58 6.40 -20.81
C ILE A 23 11.06 5.85 -19.47
N TYR A 24 10.31 4.92 -18.91
CA TYR A 24 10.56 4.29 -17.63
C TYR A 24 11.05 2.88 -17.86
N VAL A 25 12.17 2.52 -17.24
CA VAL A 25 12.82 1.22 -17.43
C VAL A 25 13.15 0.64 -16.07
N PRO A 26 12.47 -0.43 -15.62
CA PRO A 26 12.88 -1.13 -14.42
C PRO A 26 14.17 -1.92 -14.72
N VAL A 27 15.07 -1.98 -13.74
CA VAL A 27 16.36 -2.65 -13.88
C VAL A 27 16.64 -3.57 -12.71
N TYR A 28 17.48 -4.59 -12.93
CA TYR A 28 17.83 -5.60 -11.92
C TYR A 28 18.45 -5.02 -10.63
N LYS A 29 18.97 -3.79 -10.67
CA LYS A 29 19.49 -3.07 -9.50
C LYS A 29 18.41 -2.53 -8.56
N LYS A 30 17.16 -3.01 -8.65
CA LYS A 30 16.02 -2.50 -7.87
C LYS A 30 15.82 -1.01 -8.09
N GLU A 31 15.91 -0.57 -9.34
CA GLU A 31 15.69 0.83 -9.71
C GLU A 31 14.70 0.92 -10.88
N VAL A 32 13.98 2.03 -10.96
CA VAL A 32 13.33 2.50 -12.19
C VAL A 32 14.15 3.68 -12.71
N LEU A 33 14.71 3.51 -13.90
CA LEU A 33 15.41 4.56 -14.61
C LEU A 33 14.41 5.36 -15.45
N VAL A 34 14.45 6.68 -15.35
CA VAL A 34 13.58 7.58 -16.10
C VAL A 34 14.39 8.36 -17.11
N TYR A 35 14.05 8.20 -18.38
CA TYR A 35 14.69 8.88 -19.50
C TYR A 35 13.71 9.83 -20.19
N ASN A 36 14.22 10.89 -20.80
CA ASN A 36 13.43 11.68 -21.76
C ASN A 36 13.46 11.05 -23.17
N LEU A 37 12.67 11.58 -24.10
CA LEU A 37 12.61 11.09 -25.49
C LEU A 37 13.93 11.27 -26.28
N SER A 38 14.85 12.12 -25.80
CA SER A 38 16.21 12.22 -26.36
C SER A 38 17.14 11.10 -25.87
N GLY A 39 16.67 10.25 -24.96
CA GLY A 39 17.42 9.15 -24.38
C GLY A 39 18.38 9.54 -23.26
N LYS A 40 18.25 10.74 -22.69
CA LYS A 40 19.03 11.18 -21.52
C LYS A 40 18.37 10.71 -20.24
N LEU A 41 19.15 10.18 -19.30
CA LEU A 41 18.68 9.83 -17.97
C LEU A 41 18.36 11.11 -17.18
N VAL A 42 17.11 11.24 -16.73
CA VAL A 42 16.62 12.43 -16.02
C VAL A 42 16.27 12.16 -14.56
N ASN A 43 15.95 10.91 -14.20
CA ASN A 43 15.69 10.54 -12.81
C ASN A 43 15.97 9.05 -12.54
N ARG A 44 16.04 8.69 -11.26
CA ARG A 44 16.14 7.32 -10.76
C ARG A 44 15.26 7.17 -9.52
N THR A 45 14.47 6.12 -9.48
CA THR A 45 13.72 5.72 -8.29
C THR A 45 14.27 4.42 -7.77
N VAL A 46 14.67 4.37 -6.50
CA VAL A 46 15.08 3.12 -5.84
C VAL A 46 13.82 2.38 -5.36
N LEU A 47 13.78 1.07 -5.59
CA LEU A 47 12.73 0.16 -5.18
C LEU A 47 13.25 -0.77 -4.07
N PRO A 48 12.36 -1.32 -3.21
CA PRO A 48 12.78 -2.31 -2.22
C PRO A 48 13.12 -3.66 -2.86
N ASP A 49 12.53 -3.98 -4.00
CA ASP A 49 12.81 -5.21 -4.74
C ASP A 49 12.78 -5.03 -6.26
N VAL A 50 13.18 -6.09 -6.97
CA VAL A 50 13.21 -6.13 -8.43
C VAL A 50 11.79 -6.11 -8.99
N ALA A 51 11.55 -5.26 -10.00
CA ALA A 51 10.30 -5.22 -10.74
C ALA A 51 10.47 -5.88 -12.11
N PHE A 52 9.68 -6.93 -12.38
CA PHE A 52 9.67 -7.65 -13.66
C PHE A 52 8.68 -7.07 -14.67
N GLY A 53 7.82 -6.17 -14.23
CA GLY A 53 6.87 -5.43 -15.05
C GLY A 53 6.67 -4.05 -14.46
N LEU A 54 6.43 -3.07 -15.33
CA LEU A 54 6.22 -1.69 -14.96
C LEU A 54 5.17 -1.08 -15.88
N ASP A 55 4.20 -0.40 -15.28
CA ASP A 55 3.40 0.61 -15.96
C ASP A 55 3.36 1.92 -15.15
N VAL A 56 3.06 3.02 -15.82
CA VAL A 56 2.98 4.36 -15.23
C VAL A 56 1.66 5.01 -15.62
N ASP A 57 0.83 5.26 -14.62
CA ASP A 57 -0.42 5.99 -14.81
C ASP A 57 -0.76 6.83 -13.58
N GLN A 58 -1.46 7.94 -13.78
CA GLN A 58 -1.89 8.84 -12.71
C GLN A 58 -0.79 9.21 -11.70
N ASN A 59 0.44 9.44 -12.19
CA ASN A 59 1.61 9.77 -11.36
C ASN A 59 2.00 8.67 -10.34
N ARG A 60 1.79 7.39 -10.71
CA ARG A 60 2.12 6.21 -9.91
C ARG A 60 2.82 5.16 -10.76
N TYR A 61 3.67 4.37 -10.10
CA TYR A 61 4.19 3.11 -10.61
C TYR A 61 3.24 1.97 -10.26
N TYR A 62 3.02 1.08 -11.24
CA TYR A 62 2.41 -0.23 -11.05
C TYR A 62 3.47 -1.27 -11.38
N LEU A 63 3.97 -1.97 -10.36
CA LEU A 63 5.17 -2.79 -10.43
C LEU A 63 4.82 -4.25 -10.18
N ALA A 64 5.18 -5.15 -11.10
CA ALA A 64 5.19 -6.58 -10.79
C ALA A 64 6.46 -6.91 -9.98
N ALA A 65 6.36 -6.81 -8.66
CA ALA A 65 7.47 -7.05 -7.73
C ALA A 65 7.81 -8.55 -7.66
N SER A 66 9.07 -8.89 -7.42
CA SER A 66 9.56 -10.28 -7.50
C SER A 66 9.37 -11.11 -6.24
N SER A 67 9.32 -10.50 -5.04
CA SER A 67 9.27 -11.25 -3.80
C SER A 67 8.59 -10.47 -2.66
N PRO A 68 7.36 -10.83 -2.27
CA PRO A 68 6.48 -11.81 -2.92
C PRO A 68 6.01 -11.32 -4.31
N PHE A 69 5.57 -12.24 -5.17
CA PHE A 69 5.13 -11.88 -6.52
C PHE A 69 3.75 -11.22 -6.47
N ARG A 70 3.71 -9.91 -6.69
CA ARG A 70 2.49 -9.08 -6.58
C ARG A 70 2.59 -7.82 -7.43
N ILE A 71 1.45 -7.16 -7.64
CA ILE A 71 1.42 -5.83 -8.24
C ILE A 71 1.48 -4.79 -7.12
N GLU A 72 2.61 -4.13 -6.96
CA GLU A 72 2.75 -2.99 -6.04
C GLU A 72 2.40 -1.69 -6.75
N ILE A 73 1.62 -0.85 -6.07
CA ILE A 73 1.33 0.52 -6.43
C ILE A 73 2.28 1.40 -5.61
N ARG A 74 3.04 2.26 -6.29
CA ARG A 74 3.97 3.20 -5.64
C ARG A 74 3.84 4.61 -6.22
N ARG A 75 4.14 5.63 -5.44
CA ARG A 75 4.36 6.99 -5.97
C ARG A 75 5.64 7.01 -6.82
N LEU A 76 5.80 8.01 -7.69
CA LEU A 76 7.00 8.09 -8.56
C LEU A 76 8.32 8.27 -7.79
N ASP A 77 8.27 8.70 -6.53
CA ASP A 77 9.41 8.74 -5.63
C ASP A 77 9.76 7.38 -4.98
N GLY A 78 8.96 6.33 -5.25
CA GLY A 78 9.16 4.98 -4.74
C GLY A 78 8.37 4.67 -3.46
N THR A 79 7.65 5.64 -2.89
CA THR A 79 6.83 5.44 -1.69
C THR A 79 5.72 4.43 -1.98
N PHE A 80 5.57 3.45 -1.11
CA PHE A 80 4.51 2.43 -1.21
C PHE A 80 3.12 3.05 -1.06
N VAL A 81 2.14 2.56 -1.83
CA VAL A 81 0.73 2.99 -1.78
C VAL A 81 -0.20 1.82 -1.50
N GLY A 82 0.12 0.64 -2.02
CA GLY A 82 -0.63 -0.60 -1.76
C GLY A 82 -0.18 -1.70 -2.70
N ASP A 83 -0.73 -2.91 -2.58
CA ASP A 83 -0.45 -4.00 -3.51
C ASP A 83 -1.66 -4.92 -3.80
N SER A 84 -1.50 -5.83 -4.77
CA SER A 84 -2.56 -6.75 -5.19
C SER A 84 -2.92 -7.83 -4.17
N GLU A 85 -2.12 -8.03 -3.12
CA GLU A 85 -2.42 -8.98 -2.04
C GLU A 85 -3.16 -8.30 -0.87
N GLU A 86 -3.21 -6.97 -0.83
CA GLU A 86 -3.86 -6.18 0.23
C GLU A 86 -5.38 -6.04 0.04
N LYS A 87 -6.08 -7.18 -0.09
CA LYS A 87 -7.55 -7.18 -0.10
C LYS A 87 -8.09 -7.20 1.32
N LEU A 88 -8.45 -6.03 1.82
CA LEU A 88 -9.35 -5.92 2.95
C LEU A 88 -10.77 -6.27 2.48
N ILE A 89 -11.49 -7.09 3.25
CA ILE A 89 -12.82 -7.56 2.89
C ILE A 89 -13.84 -6.85 3.78
N ASP A 90 -14.85 -6.19 3.20
CA ASP A 90 -15.90 -5.56 4.00
C ASP A 90 -16.87 -6.60 4.60
N GLN A 91 -17.78 -6.13 5.44
CA GLN A 91 -18.84 -6.93 6.06
C GLN A 91 -19.75 -7.72 5.09
N ASN A 92 -19.74 -7.38 3.80
CA ASN A 92 -20.51 -8.05 2.75
C ASN A 92 -19.68 -9.08 1.95
N GLY A 93 -18.38 -9.21 2.25
CA GLY A 93 -17.47 -10.07 1.50
C GLY A 93 -16.83 -9.39 0.29
N GLU A 94 -16.97 -8.08 0.14
CA GLU A 94 -16.47 -7.33 -1.01
C GLU A 94 -15.11 -6.67 -0.75
N ASP A 95 -14.32 -6.48 -1.81
CA ASP A 95 -13.02 -5.78 -1.72
C ASP A 95 -13.24 -4.32 -1.23
N ALA A 96 -12.53 -3.94 -0.17
CA ALA A 96 -12.66 -2.64 0.47
C ALA A 96 -11.36 -1.81 0.36
N VAL A 97 -11.50 -0.53 0.01
CA VAL A 97 -10.41 0.46 0.06
C VAL A 97 -10.73 1.46 1.15
N VAL A 98 -9.91 1.50 2.21
CA VAL A 98 -10.13 2.37 3.37
C VAL A 98 -9.13 3.52 3.32
N ARG A 99 -9.64 4.76 3.22
CA ARG A 99 -8.80 5.96 3.27
C ARG A 99 -8.49 6.34 4.72
N ILE A 100 -7.27 6.77 4.98
CA ILE A 100 -6.83 7.35 6.25
C ILE A 100 -6.69 8.87 6.07
N GLY A 101 -7.27 9.66 6.98
CA GLY A 101 -7.24 11.10 6.87
C GLY A 101 -8.12 11.81 7.89
N SER A 102 -8.15 13.14 7.83
CA SER A 102 -8.89 13.98 8.79
C SER A 102 -10.34 14.27 8.38
N SER A 103 -10.82 13.75 7.24
CA SER A 103 -12.20 13.95 6.80
C SER A 103 -13.17 13.07 7.58
N GLU A 104 -14.46 13.42 7.51
CA GLU A 104 -15.52 12.61 8.10
C GLU A 104 -15.57 11.21 7.46
N ASP A 105 -15.33 11.08 6.17
CA ASP A 105 -15.38 9.78 5.49
C ASP A 105 -14.07 8.96 5.55
N SER A 106 -13.04 9.43 6.26
CA SER A 106 -11.74 8.75 6.34
C SER A 106 -11.49 8.15 7.71
N LEU A 107 -10.86 6.98 7.78
CA LEU A 107 -10.39 6.38 9.03
C LEU A 107 -9.38 7.30 9.73
N GLN A 108 -9.55 7.46 11.05
CA GLN A 108 -8.65 8.26 11.88
C GLN A 108 -7.98 7.42 12.94
N ILE A 109 -6.76 7.82 13.35
CA ILE A 109 -6.11 7.21 14.51
C ILE A 109 -7.05 7.32 15.72
N GLY A 110 -7.29 6.18 16.38
CA GLY A 110 -8.24 6.02 17.48
C GLY A 110 -9.63 5.53 17.08
N ASP A 111 -9.97 5.44 15.79
CA ASP A 111 -11.25 4.89 15.34
C ASP A 111 -11.31 3.37 15.57
N LEU A 112 -12.53 2.83 15.80
CA LEU A 112 -12.73 1.39 15.98
C LEU A 112 -12.87 0.66 14.66
N ILE A 113 -12.25 -0.51 14.63
CA ILE A 113 -12.44 -1.53 13.60
C ILE A 113 -12.98 -2.77 14.29
N LEU A 114 -14.18 -3.20 13.91
CA LEU A 114 -14.75 -4.45 14.39
C LEU A 114 -14.47 -5.50 13.32
N SER A 115 -13.85 -6.62 13.69
CA SER A 115 -13.55 -7.71 12.73
C SER A 115 -14.32 -8.97 13.10
N GLY A 116 -14.73 -9.71 12.08
CA GLY A 116 -15.42 -10.99 12.18
C GLY A 116 -14.85 -12.02 11.22
N GLU A 117 -15.16 -13.29 11.48
CA GLU A 117 -14.83 -14.40 10.59
C GLU A 117 -16.08 -14.78 9.80
N GLU A 118 -15.90 -15.32 8.59
CA GLU A 118 -17.01 -15.72 7.71
C GLU A 118 -18.03 -16.59 8.50
N GLY A 119 -19.26 -16.07 8.67
CA GLY A 119 -20.31 -16.71 9.48
C GLY A 119 -20.43 -16.28 10.95
N GLU A 120 -19.51 -15.47 11.50
CA GLU A 120 -19.54 -15.00 12.90
C GLU A 120 -19.64 -13.47 13.05
N ALA A 121 -20.77 -12.99 13.58
CA ALA A 121 -21.21 -11.60 13.51
C ALA A 121 -20.31 -10.47 14.07
N ILE A 122 -19.18 -10.76 14.75
CA ILE A 122 -18.03 -9.89 15.14
C ILE A 122 -17.25 -10.66 16.23
N SER A 123 -15.95 -10.84 16.07
CA SER A 123 -15.08 -11.57 17.01
C SER A 123 -14.07 -10.68 17.74
N HIS A 124 -13.64 -9.55 17.17
CA HIS A 124 -12.65 -8.67 17.80
C HIS A 124 -12.97 -7.19 17.64
N THR A 125 -12.69 -6.43 18.70
CA THR A 125 -12.69 -4.96 18.70
C THR A 125 -11.24 -4.47 18.63
N LEU A 126 -10.91 -3.75 17.56
CA LEU A 126 -9.59 -3.22 17.27
C LEU A 126 -9.65 -1.69 17.24
N ILE A 127 -8.52 -1.02 17.52
CA ILE A 127 -8.36 0.44 17.40
C ILE A 127 -7.27 0.70 16.37
N PHE A 128 -7.55 1.55 15.38
CA PHE A 128 -6.53 1.97 14.43
C PHE A 128 -5.49 2.84 15.14
N TYR A 129 -4.22 2.44 15.10
CA TYR A 129 -3.15 3.03 15.91
C TYR A 129 -2.18 3.88 15.09
N GLU A 130 -1.75 3.41 13.92
CA GLU A 130 -0.67 4.05 13.17
C GLU A 130 -0.79 3.76 11.67
N ASP A 131 -0.79 4.83 10.87
CA ASP A 131 -0.47 4.79 9.44
C ASP A 131 1.07 4.71 9.33
N THR A 132 1.58 3.48 9.18
CA THR A 132 3.01 3.19 9.38
C THR A 132 3.86 3.72 8.24
N ASN A 133 3.31 3.81 7.03
CA ASN A 133 4.05 4.28 5.85
C ASN A 133 3.55 5.63 5.30
N SER A 134 2.56 6.25 5.96
CA SER A 134 1.99 7.55 5.60
C SER A 134 1.45 7.60 4.17
N ASN A 135 0.89 6.48 3.68
CA ASN A 135 0.34 6.41 2.34
C ASN A 135 -1.12 6.92 2.24
N GLN A 136 -1.78 7.16 3.37
CA GLN A 136 -3.19 7.59 3.50
C GLN A 136 -4.22 6.51 3.15
N PHE A 137 -3.84 5.24 3.16
CA PHE A 137 -4.73 4.10 2.92
C PHE A 137 -4.42 3.00 3.94
N LEU A 138 -5.45 2.41 4.53
CA LEU A 138 -5.24 1.30 5.47
C LEU A 138 -4.64 0.11 4.70
N ASP A 139 -3.45 -0.30 5.11
CA ASP A 139 -2.76 -1.44 4.51
C ASP A 139 -2.22 -2.40 5.56
N ARG A 140 -1.62 -3.49 5.10
CA ARG A 140 -1.21 -4.61 5.95
C ARG A 140 -0.09 -4.25 6.94
N PHE A 141 0.67 -3.19 6.68
CA PHE A 141 1.78 -2.72 7.53
C PHE A 141 1.32 -1.82 8.67
N ASP A 142 0.14 -1.23 8.51
CA ASP A 142 -0.44 -0.39 9.53
C ASP A 142 -0.71 -1.15 10.82
N LYS A 143 -0.78 -0.42 11.93
CA LYS A 143 -0.87 -1.01 13.25
C LYS A 143 -2.22 -0.81 13.88
N LEU A 144 -2.66 -1.86 14.57
CA LEU A 144 -3.89 -1.94 15.32
C LEU A 144 -3.59 -2.24 16.78
N ILE A 145 -4.30 -1.58 17.68
CA ILE A 145 -4.37 -1.97 19.10
C ILE A 145 -5.55 -2.90 19.30
N TYR A 146 -5.36 -3.97 20.09
CA TYR A 146 -6.43 -4.84 20.52
C TYR A 146 -6.18 -5.38 21.93
N ALA A 147 -7.25 -5.83 22.59
CA ALA A 147 -7.15 -6.56 23.85
C ALA A 147 -7.22 -8.06 23.57
N GLY A 148 -6.14 -8.77 23.85
CA GLY A 148 -6.05 -10.23 23.76
C GLY A 148 -5.94 -10.88 25.15
N HIS A 149 -5.73 -12.20 25.16
CA HIS A 149 -5.53 -12.96 26.39
C HIS A 149 -4.33 -12.47 27.22
N ASP A 150 -3.29 -11.95 26.55
CA ASP A 150 -2.07 -11.44 27.18
C ASP A 150 -2.14 -9.93 27.52
N GLY A 151 -3.32 -9.32 27.41
CA GLY A 151 -3.54 -7.90 27.67
C GLY A 151 -3.63 -7.06 26.40
N VAL A 152 -3.27 -5.77 26.50
CA VAL A 152 -3.31 -4.84 25.35
C VAL A 152 -2.07 -5.05 24.49
N MET A 153 -2.30 -5.31 23.21
CA MET A 153 -1.26 -5.63 22.23
C MET A 153 -1.37 -4.71 21.02
N VAL A 154 -0.23 -4.50 20.36
CA VAL A 154 -0.13 -3.84 19.05
C VAL A 154 0.28 -4.90 18.03
N SER A 155 -0.51 -5.06 16.98
CA SER A 155 -0.24 -5.98 15.86
C SER A 155 -0.44 -5.26 14.54
N THR A 156 0.06 -5.84 13.46
CA THR A 156 -0.20 -5.32 12.11
C THR A 156 -1.62 -5.64 11.66
N VAL A 157 -2.11 -4.88 10.67
CA VAL A 157 -3.35 -5.20 9.94
C VAL A 157 -3.25 -6.59 9.30
N GLU A 158 -2.08 -6.98 8.77
CA GLU A 158 -1.87 -8.33 8.23
C GLU A 158 -2.22 -9.43 9.23
N GLU A 159 -1.70 -9.31 10.47
CA GLU A 159 -1.87 -10.30 11.52
C GLU A 159 -3.31 -10.40 12.05
N LYS A 160 -4.10 -9.32 11.94
CA LYS A 160 -5.42 -9.23 12.59
C LYS A 160 -6.61 -9.10 11.67
N LEU A 161 -6.42 -8.57 10.47
CA LEU A 161 -7.46 -8.34 9.48
C LEU A 161 -7.23 -9.11 8.17
N GLY A 162 -6.04 -9.66 7.92
CA GLY A 162 -5.63 -10.16 6.60
C GLY A 162 -6.68 -10.99 5.84
N SER A 163 -7.35 -11.93 6.50
CA SER A 163 -8.41 -12.77 5.90
C SER A 163 -9.77 -12.64 6.59
N ARG A 164 -9.99 -11.54 7.33
CA ARG A 164 -11.21 -11.31 8.10
C ARG A 164 -12.01 -10.20 7.48
N TYR A 165 -13.34 -10.33 7.51
CA TYR A 165 -14.14 -9.18 7.18
C TYR A 165 -14.13 -8.17 8.33
N PHE A 166 -14.36 -6.91 8.01
CA PHE A 166 -14.40 -5.86 9.00
C PHE A 166 -15.55 -4.86 8.78
N ILE A 167 -15.89 -4.19 9.87
CA ILE A 167 -16.85 -3.10 9.97
C ILE A 167 -16.09 -1.91 10.56
N LEU A 168 -16.10 -0.78 9.86
CA LEU A 168 -15.60 0.48 10.42
C LEU A 168 -16.69 1.11 11.28
N LYS A 169 -16.33 1.46 12.52
CA LYS A 169 -17.24 2.17 13.42
C LYS A 169 -16.53 3.34 14.06
N ARG A 170 -16.94 4.55 13.71
CA ARG A 170 -16.48 5.73 14.45
C ARG A 170 -17.21 5.82 15.78
N ILE A 171 -16.45 5.95 16.86
CA ILE A 171 -17.03 6.36 18.15
C ILE A 171 -17.31 7.85 18.05
N ASP A 172 -18.57 8.24 18.28
CA ASP A 172 -18.87 9.65 18.48
C ASP A 172 -18.14 10.15 19.73
N ARG A 173 -17.14 11.02 19.53
CA ARG A 173 -16.30 11.58 20.58
C ARG A 173 -17.11 12.41 21.58
N GLN A 174 -18.31 12.87 21.23
CA GLN A 174 -19.22 13.54 22.17
C GLN A 174 -19.82 12.59 23.22
N THR A 175 -19.83 11.29 22.93
CA THR A 175 -20.41 10.26 23.81
C THR A 175 -19.43 9.83 24.92
N VAL A 176 -18.12 10.00 24.71
CA VAL A 176 -17.09 9.62 25.70
C VAL A 176 -16.81 10.81 26.64
N LYS A 177 -17.56 10.90 27.74
CA LYS A 177 -17.21 11.79 28.85
C LYS A 177 -16.24 11.08 29.78
N ILE A 178 -14.98 11.50 29.76
CA ILE A 178 -14.03 11.16 30.82
C ILE A 178 -14.19 12.25 31.88
N ASN A 179 -14.84 11.90 33.00
CA ASN A 179 -14.90 12.76 34.18
C ASN A 179 -13.64 12.59 35.02
#